data_AF-A0A2V9L9T9-F1
#
_entry.id   AF-A0A2V9L9T9-F1
#
_cell.length_a   1.000
_cell.length_b   1.000
_cell.length_c   1.000
_cell.angle_alpha   90.00
_cell.angle_beta   90.00
_cell.angle_gamma   90.00
#
_symmetry.space_group_name_H-M   'P 1'
#
loop_
_entity.id
_entity.type
_entity.pdbx_description
1 polymer ?
#
loop_
_entity_poly.entity_id
_entity_poly.type
_entity_poly.pdbx_seq_one_letter_code
_entity_poly.pdbx_strand_id
1 'polypeptide(L)'
;WTSSDTTKVTIQSGSGLASGVAAGSATITAALSGKSATATLTISAPTVTSVSVSPLNPTVDAGETLQFLATATYSDNSTRTVTGSTTWTSSDSSKATIQNTPQANPGLATGVVAGSAMITATLSGKSGSSGLTVTPSGNAVPTSVMDMTPSQNYLGFQGGLYENSSVTAPTDHDAAGLAAAGEIQPLDANGNPSTSGKIVFASIGRSIEVGEFGVFMSQAAATNSGVNHTTLVFADGTLGAADPCMWGAASGVPPCKAIVGNEYDRVRDTVLTPLGVTEKQVQIAWVENYNADPAGDGFRTLCDSTAAACSNDVSHTEALRYEKQLGNILRAAQVRWPNLKQVFLSVRLYGGYANTNHSPEPYPYEYGFSSKWLIEAQILQIRSGGSTVDPITGDLNYKNGVAPWAAWGPYLWADRDIPRSDGLIWCNGQAAAPCSGEVDYLTDGTHPNATGDQKAAGLMMNFFLASPYTPWFKP
;
A
#
# COMPACT_ATOMS: atom_id res chain seq x y z
N TRP A 1 -34.20 14.42 54.98
CA TRP A 1 -32.95 15.01 54.45
C TRP A 1 -33.17 15.62 53.08
N THR A 2 -32.59 16.80 52.80
CA THR A 2 -32.62 17.46 51.48
C THR A 2 -31.28 18.09 51.14
N SER A 3 -31.00 18.27 49.83
CA SER A 3 -29.80 18.95 49.32
C SER A 3 -30.22 20.26 48.63
N SER A 4 -29.45 21.33 48.81
CA SER A 4 -29.68 22.61 48.14
C SER A 4 -29.33 22.61 46.65
N ASP A 5 -28.48 21.67 46.22
CA ASP A 5 -28.06 21.53 44.81
C ASP A 5 -27.81 20.05 44.48
N THR A 6 -28.80 19.43 43.85
CA THR A 6 -28.75 18.01 43.45
C THR A 6 -27.83 17.76 42.25
N THR A 7 -27.38 18.80 41.55
CA THR A 7 -26.35 18.67 40.50
C THR A 7 -24.95 18.48 41.08
N LYS A 8 -24.77 18.75 42.38
CA LYS A 8 -23.51 18.57 43.12
C LYS A 8 -23.57 17.40 44.09
N VAL A 9 -24.67 17.26 44.83
CA VAL A 9 -24.86 16.22 45.84
C VAL A 9 -26.31 15.74 45.85
N THR A 10 -26.53 14.44 45.67
CA THR A 10 -27.83 13.83 45.98
C THR A 10 -27.83 13.29 47.42
N ILE A 11 -28.98 13.29 48.08
CA ILE A 11 -29.13 12.72 49.43
C ILE A 11 -30.42 11.94 49.57
N GLN A 12 -30.32 10.73 50.12
CA GLN A 12 -31.47 9.89 50.39
C GLN A 12 -32.28 10.47 51.56
N SER A 13 -33.55 10.79 51.30
CA SER A 13 -34.39 11.55 52.22
C SER A 13 -34.61 10.88 53.58
N GLY A 14 -34.64 9.54 53.62
CA GLY A 14 -34.90 8.73 54.82
C GLY A 14 -33.66 8.28 55.61
N SER A 15 -32.49 8.18 54.97
CA SER A 15 -31.26 7.66 55.63
C SER A 15 -30.20 8.73 55.86
N GLY A 16 -30.25 9.85 55.12
CA GLY A 16 -29.20 10.86 55.14
C GLY A 16 -27.93 10.45 54.38
N LEU A 17 -27.95 9.32 53.66
CA LEU A 17 -26.84 8.90 52.82
C LEU A 17 -26.69 9.85 51.62
N ALA A 18 -25.56 10.55 51.53
CA ALA A 18 -25.25 11.51 50.48
C ALA A 18 -24.29 10.92 49.43
N SER A 19 -24.52 11.22 48.16
CA SER A 19 -23.67 10.85 47.03
C SER A 19 -23.23 12.09 46.26
N GLY A 20 -21.92 12.27 46.08
CA GLY A 20 -21.35 13.34 45.26
C GLY A 20 -21.61 13.10 43.77
N VAL A 21 -21.93 14.16 43.04
CA VAL A 21 -22.23 14.15 41.59
C VAL A 21 -21.19 14.93 40.80
N ALA A 22 -20.82 16.13 41.28
CA ALA A 22 -19.81 16.97 40.64
C ALA A 22 -19.14 17.90 41.67
N ALA A 23 -17.94 18.38 41.35
CA ALA A 23 -17.22 19.32 42.21
C ALA A 23 -18.04 20.60 42.47
N GLY A 24 -17.98 21.07 43.71
CA GLY A 24 -18.79 22.18 44.23
C GLY A 24 -19.26 21.91 45.65
N SER A 25 -20.12 22.78 46.18
CA SER A 25 -20.67 22.65 47.54
C SER A 25 -22.19 22.66 47.53
N ALA A 26 -22.81 21.86 48.39
CA ALA A 26 -24.25 21.90 48.66
C ALA A 26 -24.51 21.96 50.15
N THR A 27 -25.54 22.70 50.55
CA THR A 27 -26.07 22.67 51.92
C THR A 27 -27.03 21.49 52.05
N ILE A 28 -26.79 20.66 53.05
CA ILE A 28 -27.60 19.50 53.41
C ILE A 28 -28.44 19.84 54.63
N THR A 29 -29.75 19.60 54.54
CA THR A 29 -30.70 19.91 55.61
C THR A 29 -31.33 18.62 56.17
N ALA A 30 -31.21 18.42 57.48
CA ALA A 30 -32.01 17.47 58.24
C ALA A 30 -33.20 18.21 58.86
N ALA A 31 -34.40 17.65 58.77
CA ALA A 31 -35.59 18.22 59.39
C ALA A 31 -36.40 17.11 60.09
N LEU A 32 -36.81 17.37 61.34
CA LEU A 32 -37.65 16.48 62.13
C LEU A 32 -38.58 17.32 63.01
N SER A 33 -39.88 17.06 62.93
CA SER A 33 -40.92 17.67 63.79
C SER A 33 -40.81 19.20 63.93
N GLY A 34 -40.58 19.90 62.81
CA GLY A 34 -40.47 21.37 62.77
C GLY A 34 -39.14 21.95 63.24
N LYS A 35 -38.16 21.11 63.61
CA LYS A 35 -36.77 21.52 63.84
C LYS A 35 -35.91 21.16 62.63
N SER A 36 -34.89 21.96 62.35
CA SER A 36 -33.93 21.68 61.29
C SER A 36 -32.50 21.98 61.72
N ALA A 37 -31.56 21.29 61.10
CA ALA A 37 -30.12 21.53 61.20
C ALA A 37 -29.51 21.42 59.80
N THR A 38 -28.46 22.18 59.55
CA THR A 38 -27.78 22.20 58.25
C THR A 38 -26.30 21.88 58.38
N ALA A 39 -25.75 21.28 57.32
CA ALA A 39 -24.31 21.06 57.15
C ALA A 39 -23.92 21.39 55.71
N THR A 40 -22.71 21.91 55.49
CA THR A 40 -22.20 22.14 54.13
C THR A 40 -21.35 20.93 53.72
N LEU A 41 -21.71 20.29 52.61
CA LEU A 41 -20.90 19.23 52.01
C LEU A 41 -20.18 19.79 50.78
N THR A 42 -18.85 19.68 50.77
CA THR A 42 -18.00 20.13 49.66
C THR A 42 -17.40 18.93 48.95
N ILE A 43 -17.63 18.84 47.64
CA ILE A 43 -17.06 17.84 46.74
C ILE A 43 -15.88 18.49 46.03
N SER A 44 -14.68 17.93 46.21
CA SER A 44 -13.48 18.39 45.51
C SER A 44 -13.38 17.78 44.12
N ALA A 45 -12.84 18.53 43.15
CA ALA A 45 -12.51 17.97 41.85
C ALA A 45 -11.38 16.94 42.01
N PRO A 46 -11.44 15.81 41.29
CA PRO A 46 -10.39 14.81 41.37
C PRO A 46 -9.11 15.41 40.75
N THR A 47 -7.98 15.19 41.42
CA THR A 47 -6.68 15.75 41.02
C THR A 47 -5.86 14.68 40.29
N VAL A 48 -5.01 15.08 39.33
CA VAL A 48 -4.15 14.13 38.60
C VAL A 48 -3.10 13.57 39.55
N THR A 49 -3.07 12.25 39.69
CA THR A 49 -2.11 11.53 40.52
C THR A 49 -0.94 10.99 39.70
N SER A 50 -1.19 10.54 38.47
CA SER A 50 -0.16 10.07 37.54
C SER A 50 -0.55 10.28 36.07
N VAL A 51 0.45 10.22 35.19
CA VAL A 51 0.28 10.18 33.73
C VAL A 51 1.05 8.96 33.22
N SER A 52 0.45 8.18 32.33
CA SER A 52 1.11 7.11 31.58
C SER A 52 1.16 7.45 30.10
N VAL A 53 2.20 6.96 29.43
CA VAL A 53 2.41 7.14 27.98
C VAL A 53 2.45 5.76 27.33
N SER A 54 1.71 5.59 26.23
CA SER A 54 1.72 4.38 25.41
C SER A 54 1.91 4.72 23.92
N PRO A 55 2.48 3.81 23.11
CA PRO A 55 3.05 2.50 23.48
C PRO A 55 4.31 2.62 24.35
N LEU A 56 4.67 1.55 25.09
CA LEU A 56 5.86 1.52 25.94
C LEU A 56 7.07 1.01 25.15
N ASN A 57 8.13 1.81 25.07
CA ASN A 57 9.39 1.48 24.38
C ASN A 57 9.26 1.03 22.92
N PRO A 58 8.44 1.69 22.08
CA PRO A 58 8.36 1.36 20.66
C PRO A 58 9.67 1.62 19.90
N THR A 59 9.75 1.01 18.72
CA THR A 59 10.76 1.28 17.70
C THR A 59 10.09 1.93 16.48
N VAL A 60 10.78 2.90 15.87
CA VAL A 60 10.39 3.55 14.60
C VAL A 60 11.62 3.71 13.72
N ASP A 61 11.49 3.65 12.41
CA ASP A 61 12.59 3.97 11.51
C ASP A 61 12.78 5.48 11.38
N ALA A 62 14.01 5.91 11.07
CA ALA A 62 14.24 7.31 10.71
C ALA A 62 13.38 7.69 9.49
N GLY A 63 12.65 8.79 9.59
CA GLY A 63 11.67 9.27 8.59
C GLY A 63 10.22 8.89 8.89
N GLU A 64 9.98 7.84 9.68
CA GLU A 64 8.65 7.34 9.99
C GLU A 64 8.02 8.01 11.23
N THR A 65 6.70 7.88 11.37
CA THR A 65 5.95 8.49 12.48
C THR A 65 5.23 7.47 13.36
N LEU A 66 5.03 7.82 14.63
CA LEU A 66 4.32 7.00 15.60
C LEU A 66 3.52 7.88 16.57
N GLN A 67 2.23 7.60 16.74
CA GLN A 67 1.38 8.33 17.67
C GLN A 67 1.50 7.77 19.09
N PHE A 68 1.92 8.63 20.03
CA PHE A 68 1.83 8.36 21.46
C PHE A 68 0.50 8.87 22.04
N LEU A 69 -0.01 8.17 23.05
CA LEU A 69 -1.17 8.54 23.83
C LEU A 69 -0.80 8.77 25.29
N ALA A 70 -1.38 9.81 25.90
CA ALA A 70 -1.24 10.09 27.32
C ALA A 70 -2.56 9.82 28.06
N THR A 71 -2.50 9.03 29.14
CA THR A 71 -3.64 8.73 30.02
C THR A 71 -3.33 9.21 31.43
N ALA A 72 -4.19 10.04 31.98
CA ALA A 72 -4.09 10.52 33.37
C ALA A 72 -4.92 9.64 34.30
N THR A 73 -4.37 9.28 35.45
CA THR A 73 -5.12 8.73 36.60
C THR A 73 -5.39 9.84 37.60
N TYR A 74 -6.59 9.86 38.17
CA TYR A 74 -7.00 10.87 39.14
C TYR A 74 -7.13 10.29 40.56
N SER A 75 -7.25 11.17 41.56
CA SER A 75 -7.32 10.82 42.99
C SER A 75 -8.56 9.99 43.40
N ASP A 76 -9.55 9.91 42.52
CA ASP A 76 -10.74 9.05 42.66
C ASP A 76 -10.61 7.71 41.91
N ASN A 77 -9.39 7.39 41.44
CA ASN A 77 -9.03 6.24 40.60
C ASN A 77 -9.65 6.22 39.19
N SER A 78 -10.36 7.29 38.78
CA SER A 78 -10.78 7.42 37.39
C SER A 78 -9.59 7.65 36.45
N THR A 79 -9.74 7.31 35.17
CA THR A 79 -8.73 7.57 34.14
C THR A 79 -9.32 8.33 32.96
N ARG A 80 -8.51 9.16 32.29
CA ARG A 80 -8.91 9.88 31.06
C ARG A 80 -7.75 10.01 30.09
N THR A 81 -8.03 9.86 28.80
CA THR A 81 -7.10 10.25 27.73
C THR A 81 -6.95 11.76 27.71
N VAL A 82 -5.71 12.24 27.75
CA VAL A 82 -5.35 13.65 27.88
C VAL A 82 -4.30 14.08 26.85
N THR A 83 -4.07 13.28 25.80
CA THR A 83 -3.08 13.50 24.73
C THR A 83 -3.07 14.93 24.19
N GLY A 84 -4.24 15.53 23.92
CA GLY A 84 -4.35 16.90 23.40
C GLY A 84 -4.20 18.01 24.44
N SER A 85 -4.19 17.67 25.74
CA SER A 85 -4.10 18.61 26.86
C SER A 85 -2.78 18.51 27.64
N THR A 86 -1.88 17.62 27.23
CA THR A 86 -0.55 17.44 27.83
C THR A 86 0.52 18.21 27.08
N THR A 87 1.57 18.60 27.80
CA THR A 87 2.81 19.08 27.18
C THR A 87 3.69 17.88 26.82
N TRP A 88 3.99 17.74 25.53
CA TRP A 88 4.86 16.70 24.98
C TRP A 88 6.29 17.22 24.77
N THR A 89 7.27 16.39 25.08
CA THR A 89 8.70 16.68 24.87
C THR A 89 9.45 15.42 24.44
N SER A 90 10.51 15.61 23.66
CA SER A 90 11.50 14.59 23.35
C SER A 90 12.82 14.98 24.03
N SER A 91 13.50 14.01 24.64
CA SER A 91 14.82 14.27 25.26
C SER A 91 15.93 14.57 24.26
N ASP A 92 15.76 14.15 22.99
CA ASP A 92 16.72 14.39 21.91
C ASP A 92 15.99 14.54 20.57
N SER A 93 15.72 15.79 20.18
CA SER A 93 15.06 16.11 18.92
C SER A 93 15.91 15.83 17.68
N SER A 94 17.22 15.59 17.82
CA SER A 94 18.08 15.14 16.71
C SER A 94 17.88 13.66 16.40
N LYS A 95 17.28 12.90 17.32
CA LYS A 95 16.93 11.48 17.15
C LYS A 95 15.46 11.29 16.86
N ALA A 96 14.57 11.92 17.62
CA ALA A 96 13.14 11.90 17.36
C ALA A 96 12.46 13.21 17.76
N THR A 97 11.62 13.77 16.89
CA THR A 97 10.77 14.90 17.22
C THR A 97 9.41 14.42 17.74
N ILE A 98 8.68 15.29 18.43
CA ILE A 98 7.29 15.02 18.81
C ILE A 98 6.45 16.29 18.73
N GLN A 99 5.26 16.17 18.16
CA GLN A 99 4.30 17.26 18.12
C GLN A 99 3.71 17.52 19.51
N ASN A 100 3.65 18.79 19.89
CA ASN A 100 3.15 19.27 21.16
C ASN A 100 1.89 20.14 20.96
N THR A 101 1.04 20.27 21.97
CA THR A 101 -0.10 21.20 21.92
C THR A 101 0.43 22.64 21.78
N PRO A 102 -0.11 23.48 20.86
CA PRO A 102 -1.36 23.33 20.12
C PRO A 102 -1.22 22.84 18.66
N GLN A 103 -0.16 22.11 18.30
CA GLN A 103 -0.02 21.55 16.95
C GLN A 103 -1.15 20.57 16.61
N ALA A 104 -1.32 20.28 15.31
CA ALA A 104 -2.46 19.52 14.79
C ALA A 104 -2.58 18.10 15.38
N ASN A 105 -1.45 17.43 15.66
CA ASN A 105 -1.43 16.05 16.16
C ASN A 105 -0.55 15.89 17.41
N PRO A 106 -0.94 16.41 18.60
CA PRO A 106 -0.14 16.27 19.81
C PRO A 106 0.16 14.80 20.12
N GLY A 107 1.41 14.48 20.46
CA GLY A 107 1.87 13.12 20.70
C GLY A 107 2.36 12.37 19.45
N LEU A 108 2.24 12.92 18.24
CA LEU A 108 2.81 12.32 17.03
C LEU A 108 4.32 12.50 17.02
N ALA A 109 5.06 11.40 17.18
CA ALA A 109 6.52 11.37 17.10
C ALA A 109 6.99 11.09 15.67
N THR A 110 8.16 11.62 15.29
CA THR A 110 8.83 11.35 14.02
C THR A 110 10.27 10.93 14.29
N GLY A 111 10.70 9.78 13.76
CA GLY A 111 12.10 9.37 13.78
C GLY A 111 12.94 10.29 12.88
N VAL A 112 14.07 10.78 13.37
CA VAL A 112 14.96 11.70 12.61
C VAL A 112 16.22 10.98 12.18
N VAL A 113 16.95 10.38 13.14
CA VAL A 113 18.19 9.63 12.90
C VAL A 113 18.29 8.51 13.92
N ALA A 114 18.92 7.40 13.53
CA ALA A 114 19.26 6.29 14.40
C ALA A 114 19.76 6.72 15.79
N GLY A 115 19.15 6.17 16.84
CA GLY A 115 19.43 6.48 18.23
C GLY A 115 18.21 6.22 19.11
N SER A 116 18.17 6.83 20.28
CA SER A 116 17.01 6.74 21.16
C SER A 116 16.66 8.10 21.74
N ALA A 117 15.38 8.30 22.01
CA ALA A 117 14.87 9.48 22.69
C ALA A 117 13.81 9.05 23.72
N MET A 118 13.72 9.77 24.84
CA MET A 118 12.62 9.62 25.79
C MET A 118 11.51 10.60 25.44
N ILE A 119 10.33 10.06 25.17
CA ILE A 119 9.10 10.81 24.94
C ILE A 119 8.38 11.00 26.26
N THR A 120 8.12 12.26 26.65
CA THR A 120 7.51 12.61 27.94
C THR A 120 6.25 13.45 27.73
N ALA A 121 5.14 13.02 28.34
CA ALA A 121 3.91 13.79 28.46
C ALA A 121 3.76 14.31 29.89
N THR A 122 3.49 15.61 30.04
CA THR A 122 3.31 16.27 31.34
C THR A 122 1.93 16.92 31.43
N LEU A 123 1.20 16.64 32.51
CA LEU A 123 -0.08 17.28 32.85
C LEU A 123 -0.09 17.65 34.33
N SER A 124 -0.39 18.91 34.65
CA SER A 124 -0.51 19.39 36.04
C SER A 124 0.69 19.03 36.95
N GLY A 125 1.91 19.04 36.39
CA GLY A 125 3.14 18.71 37.12
C GLY A 125 3.38 17.20 37.35
N LYS A 126 2.57 16.32 36.74
CA LYS A 126 2.78 14.87 36.70
C LYS A 126 3.24 14.48 35.31
N SER A 127 4.26 13.62 35.23
CA SER A 127 4.81 13.15 33.95
C SER A 127 4.70 11.65 33.82
N GLY A 128 4.47 11.20 32.59
CA GLY A 128 4.66 9.83 32.13
C GLY A 128 5.63 9.85 30.96
N SER A 129 6.40 8.77 30.78
CA SER A 129 7.40 8.70 29.73
C SER A 129 7.51 7.32 29.12
N SER A 130 7.88 7.27 27.85
CA SER A 130 8.17 6.05 27.09
C SER A 130 9.44 6.25 26.27
N GLY A 131 10.30 5.24 26.22
CA GLY A 131 11.45 5.27 25.30
C GLY A 131 10.98 5.15 23.85
N LEU A 132 11.67 5.81 22.93
CA LEU A 132 11.50 5.60 21.50
C LEU A 132 12.87 5.22 20.95
N THR A 133 12.97 4.02 20.38
CA THR A 133 14.16 3.62 19.64
C THR A 133 13.96 4.02 18.18
N VAL A 134 14.87 4.83 17.67
CA VAL A 134 14.95 5.13 16.24
C VAL A 134 16.00 4.20 15.66
N THR A 135 15.59 3.25 14.86
CA THR A 135 16.54 2.45 14.07
C THR A 135 17.10 3.34 12.97
N PRO A 136 18.36 3.09 12.50
CA PRO A 136 18.73 3.57 11.16
C PRO A 136 17.56 3.21 10.26
N SER A 137 17.16 4.11 9.37
CA SER A 137 16.23 3.67 8.34
C SER A 137 16.93 2.47 7.68
N GLY A 138 16.39 1.26 7.90
CA GLY A 138 16.84 0.08 7.17
C GLY A 138 16.73 0.32 5.66
N ASN A 139 15.92 1.32 5.32
CA ASN A 139 15.74 1.90 4.03
C ASN A 139 16.75 3.05 3.88
N ALA A 140 17.72 2.94 2.97
CA ALA A 140 18.09 4.14 2.22
C ALA A 140 16.78 4.84 1.81
N VAL A 141 16.69 6.18 1.94
CA VAL A 141 15.53 6.96 1.47
C VAL A 141 14.95 6.27 0.25
N PRO A 142 13.70 5.76 0.28
CA PRO A 142 13.16 4.92 -0.78
C PRO A 142 13.45 5.59 -2.10
N THR A 143 14.39 5.03 -2.84
CA THR A 143 14.78 5.55 -4.14
C THR A 143 14.14 4.63 -5.12
N SER A 144 13.41 5.20 -6.07
CA SER A 144 12.80 4.48 -7.19
C SER A 144 13.77 3.43 -7.70
N VAL A 145 13.32 2.19 -7.91
CA VAL A 145 14.25 1.12 -8.29
C VAL A 145 14.98 1.47 -9.59
N MET A 146 14.39 2.27 -10.48
CA MET A 146 15.09 2.77 -11.68
C MET A 146 16.06 3.94 -11.46
N ASP A 147 15.97 4.64 -10.32
CA ASP A 147 16.83 5.81 -10.00
C ASP A 147 17.96 5.47 -9.02
N MET A 148 17.95 4.25 -8.47
CA MET A 148 19.04 3.77 -7.62
C MET A 148 20.35 3.66 -8.41
N THR A 149 21.38 4.35 -7.95
CA THR A 149 22.74 4.21 -8.48
C THR A 149 23.28 2.80 -8.21
N PRO A 150 24.26 2.29 -9.00
CA PRO A 150 24.84 0.96 -8.78
C PRO A 150 25.49 0.75 -7.41
N SER A 151 25.84 1.83 -6.69
CA SER A 151 26.37 1.78 -5.32
C SER A 151 25.30 1.79 -4.23
N GLN A 152 24.04 2.08 -4.58
CA GLN A 152 22.93 2.09 -3.64
C GLN A 152 22.29 0.71 -3.57
N ASN A 153 21.98 0.28 -2.35
CA ASN A 153 21.22 -0.92 -2.07
C ASN A 153 20.07 -0.59 -1.12
N TYR A 154 18.96 -1.29 -1.29
CA TYR A 154 17.88 -1.36 -0.32
C TYR A 154 18.01 -2.68 0.43
N LEU A 155 18.37 -2.67 1.73
CA LEU A 155 18.52 -3.88 2.54
C LEU A 155 19.43 -4.97 1.90
N GLY A 156 20.44 -4.54 1.13
CA GLY A 156 21.36 -5.43 0.38
C GLY A 156 20.92 -5.76 -1.05
N PHE A 157 19.72 -5.35 -1.46
CA PHE A 157 19.19 -5.54 -2.82
C PHE A 157 19.53 -4.36 -3.72
N GLN A 158 20.12 -4.66 -4.87
CA GLN A 158 20.45 -3.66 -5.89
C GLN A 158 19.18 -3.16 -6.58
N GLY A 159 19.12 -1.87 -6.88
CA GLY A 159 18.13 -1.30 -7.81
C GLY A 159 18.43 -1.65 -9.27
N GLY A 160 17.84 -0.91 -10.21
CA GLY A 160 17.69 -1.23 -11.63
C GLY A 160 16.38 -1.96 -11.92
N LEU A 161 15.83 -1.77 -13.12
CA LEU A 161 14.70 -2.56 -13.63
C LEU A 161 15.13 -3.99 -14.01
N TYR A 162 16.40 -4.17 -14.33
CA TYR A 162 16.99 -5.45 -14.73
C TYR A 162 18.28 -5.71 -13.94
N GLU A 163 18.93 -6.83 -14.26
CA GLU A 163 20.21 -7.26 -13.69
C GLU A 163 21.30 -6.18 -13.77
N ASN A 164 22.26 -6.25 -12.85
CA ASN A 164 23.41 -5.34 -12.78
C ASN A 164 23.05 -3.86 -12.65
N SER A 165 21.96 -3.54 -11.95
CA SER A 165 21.44 -2.18 -11.78
C SER A 165 21.11 -1.45 -13.09
N SER A 166 20.76 -2.21 -14.13
CA SER A 166 20.37 -1.65 -15.42
C SER A 166 18.91 -1.21 -15.44
N VAL A 167 18.62 -0.10 -16.10
CA VAL A 167 17.24 0.30 -16.50
C VAL A 167 16.91 -0.11 -17.93
N THR A 168 17.88 -0.70 -18.64
CA THR A 168 17.73 -1.20 -20.01
C THR A 168 17.66 -2.72 -19.99
N ALA A 169 16.73 -3.27 -20.77
CA ALA A 169 16.59 -4.71 -20.93
C ALA A 169 17.89 -5.33 -21.49
N PRO A 170 18.34 -6.49 -20.99
CA PRO A 170 19.46 -7.21 -21.58
C PRO A 170 19.19 -7.57 -23.04
N THR A 171 20.23 -7.55 -23.89
CA THR A 171 20.09 -7.65 -25.36
C THR A 171 19.34 -8.90 -25.83
N ASP A 172 19.51 -10.03 -25.15
CA ASP A 172 18.84 -11.29 -25.48
C ASP A 172 17.35 -11.29 -25.07
N HIS A 173 17.03 -10.65 -23.94
CA HIS A 173 15.66 -10.45 -23.49
C HIS A 173 14.92 -9.42 -24.34
N ASP A 174 15.59 -8.33 -24.73
CA ASP A 174 15.10 -7.30 -25.66
C ASP A 174 14.76 -7.93 -27.02
N ALA A 175 15.70 -8.69 -27.61
CA ALA A 175 15.47 -9.38 -28.88
C ALA A 175 14.27 -10.36 -28.81
N ALA A 176 14.10 -11.07 -27.70
CA ALA A 176 12.95 -11.94 -27.50
C ALA A 176 11.63 -11.15 -27.41
N GLY A 177 11.64 -10.00 -26.74
CA GLY A 177 10.49 -9.10 -26.65
C GLY A 177 10.06 -8.53 -28.00
N LEU A 178 11.03 -8.09 -28.81
CA LEU A 178 10.80 -7.61 -30.18
C LEU A 178 10.28 -8.74 -31.08
N ALA A 179 10.78 -9.96 -30.94
CA ALA A 179 10.26 -11.12 -31.67
C ALA A 179 8.81 -11.43 -31.27
N ALA A 180 8.51 -11.47 -29.97
CA ALA A 180 7.16 -11.68 -29.46
C ALA A 180 6.19 -10.58 -29.95
N ALA A 181 6.65 -9.33 -29.99
CA ALA A 181 5.89 -8.20 -30.54
C ALA A 181 5.54 -8.41 -32.03
N GLY A 182 6.48 -8.93 -32.82
CA GLY A 182 6.30 -9.20 -34.24
C GLY A 182 5.36 -10.37 -34.56
N GLU A 183 5.08 -11.24 -33.58
CA GLU A 183 4.11 -12.33 -33.72
C GLU A 183 2.67 -11.91 -33.45
N ILE A 184 2.46 -10.76 -32.79
CA ILE A 184 1.14 -10.26 -32.44
C ILE A 184 0.42 -9.81 -33.71
N GLN A 185 -0.75 -10.40 -33.95
CA GLN A 185 -1.56 -10.16 -35.13
C GLN A 185 -3.02 -10.45 -34.87
N PRO A 186 -3.98 -9.97 -35.67
CA PRO A 186 -5.38 -10.23 -35.39
C PRO A 186 -5.72 -11.71 -35.55
N LEU A 187 -6.43 -12.28 -34.56
CA LEU A 187 -6.82 -13.69 -34.50
C LEU A 187 -8.34 -13.84 -34.61
N ASP A 188 -8.83 -14.89 -35.28
CA ASP A 188 -10.23 -15.29 -35.23
C ASP A 188 -10.62 -15.87 -33.86
N ALA A 189 -11.91 -16.16 -33.65
CA ALA A 189 -12.40 -16.72 -32.39
C ALA A 189 -11.78 -18.09 -32.03
N ASN A 190 -11.19 -18.79 -33.00
CA ASN A 190 -10.50 -20.06 -32.80
C ASN A 190 -9.00 -19.89 -32.48
N GLY A 191 -8.49 -18.66 -32.51
CA GLY A 191 -7.09 -18.33 -32.25
C GLY A 191 -6.19 -18.42 -33.48
N ASN A 192 -6.75 -18.45 -34.69
CA ASN A 192 -5.95 -18.50 -35.93
C ASN A 192 -5.78 -17.09 -36.53
N PRO A 193 -4.65 -16.79 -37.20
CA PRO A 193 -4.46 -15.52 -37.91
C PRO A 193 -5.61 -15.22 -38.87
N SER A 194 -6.18 -14.02 -38.77
CA SER A 194 -7.28 -13.56 -39.63
C SER A 194 -7.23 -12.05 -39.80
N THR A 195 -7.37 -11.56 -41.03
CA THR A 195 -7.41 -10.11 -41.32
C THR A 195 -8.62 -9.40 -40.72
N SER A 196 -9.70 -10.13 -40.43
CA SER A 196 -10.89 -9.64 -39.72
C SER A 196 -10.89 -10.00 -38.23
N GLY A 197 -9.82 -10.63 -37.76
CA GLY A 197 -9.63 -11.05 -36.37
C GLY A 197 -9.43 -9.89 -35.40
N LYS A 198 -9.18 -10.24 -34.13
CA LYS A 198 -8.91 -9.31 -33.03
C LYS A 198 -7.56 -9.60 -32.39
N ILE A 199 -6.87 -8.54 -32.00
CA ILE A 199 -5.77 -8.52 -31.03
C ILE A 199 -6.43 -8.15 -29.71
N VAL A 200 -6.46 -9.08 -28.75
CA VAL A 200 -7.04 -8.79 -27.43
C VAL A 200 -5.91 -8.50 -26.44
N PHE A 201 -5.98 -7.32 -25.85
CA PHE A 201 -5.13 -6.85 -24.77
C PHE A 201 -5.97 -6.83 -23.47
N ALA A 202 -5.67 -7.74 -22.55
CA ALA A 202 -6.36 -7.86 -21.27
C ALA A 202 -5.58 -7.20 -20.11
N SER A 203 -6.28 -6.76 -19.08
CA SER A 203 -5.70 -6.44 -17.78
C SER A 203 -5.89 -7.59 -16.77
N ILE A 204 -4.94 -7.74 -15.85
CA ILE A 204 -5.01 -8.62 -14.68
C ILE A 204 -4.68 -7.76 -13.47
N GLY A 205 -5.60 -7.66 -12.50
CA GLY A 205 -5.38 -6.79 -11.34
C GLY A 205 -6.58 -6.63 -10.40
N ARG A 206 -6.43 -5.72 -9.45
CA ARG A 206 -7.39 -5.33 -8.41
C ARG A 206 -7.94 -3.90 -8.52
N SER A 207 -8.40 -3.34 -7.41
CA SER A 207 -9.33 -2.20 -7.30
C SER A 207 -8.80 -0.80 -7.65
N ILE A 208 -7.48 -0.56 -7.73
CA ILE A 208 -6.99 0.75 -8.23
C ILE A 208 -6.98 0.73 -9.77
N GLU A 209 -6.79 -0.47 -10.33
CA GLU A 209 -6.68 -0.73 -11.75
C GLU A 209 -8.02 -0.58 -12.49
N VAL A 210 -9.17 -0.75 -11.81
CA VAL A 210 -10.50 -0.48 -12.39
C VAL A 210 -10.64 1.01 -12.77
N GLY A 211 -10.02 1.90 -11.98
CA GLY A 211 -9.98 3.34 -12.27
C GLY A 211 -8.98 3.66 -13.39
N GLU A 212 -7.73 3.22 -13.22
CA GLU A 212 -6.62 3.59 -14.09
C GLU A 212 -6.73 2.94 -15.48
N PHE A 213 -7.01 1.64 -15.55
CA PHE A 213 -7.16 0.91 -16.81
C PHE A 213 -8.45 1.33 -17.53
N GLY A 214 -9.54 1.57 -16.79
CA GLY A 214 -10.78 2.10 -17.37
C GLY A 214 -10.59 3.49 -17.98
N VAL A 215 -9.84 4.37 -17.32
CA VAL A 215 -9.47 5.68 -17.86
C VAL A 215 -8.51 5.54 -19.05
N PHE A 216 -7.52 4.66 -18.99
CA PHE A 216 -6.63 4.35 -20.12
C PHE A 216 -7.40 3.87 -21.35
N MET A 217 -8.34 2.94 -21.19
CA MET A 217 -9.22 2.47 -22.26
C MET A 217 -10.04 3.62 -22.85
N SER A 218 -10.55 4.51 -22.00
CA SER A 218 -11.32 5.69 -22.43
C SER A 218 -10.45 6.66 -23.24
N GLN A 219 -9.20 6.90 -22.82
CA GLN A 219 -8.23 7.71 -23.56
C GLN A 219 -7.82 7.04 -24.90
N ALA A 220 -7.60 5.72 -24.90
CA ALA A 220 -7.28 4.95 -26.10
C ALA A 220 -8.41 5.06 -27.14
N ALA A 221 -9.67 4.99 -26.70
CA ALA A 221 -10.83 5.08 -27.57
C ALA A 221 -11.11 6.50 -28.08
N ALA A 222 -10.96 7.52 -27.24
CA ALA A 222 -11.44 8.89 -27.51
C ALA A 222 -10.40 9.81 -28.18
N THR A 223 -9.11 9.67 -27.84
CA THR A 223 -8.10 10.71 -28.14
C THR A 223 -7.04 10.30 -29.17
N ASN A 224 -6.89 9.01 -29.47
CA ASN A 224 -5.87 8.53 -30.40
C ASN A 224 -6.48 7.72 -31.55
N SER A 225 -6.80 8.39 -32.66
CA SER A 225 -7.27 7.74 -33.89
C SER A 225 -6.27 6.73 -34.49
N GLY A 226 -5.02 6.74 -33.99
CA GLY A 226 -3.98 5.75 -34.27
C GLY A 226 -3.76 4.73 -33.16
N VAL A 227 -4.73 4.45 -32.29
CA VAL A 227 -4.73 3.33 -31.35
C VAL A 227 -6.05 2.57 -31.45
N ASN A 228 -7.15 3.32 -31.61
CA ASN A 228 -8.47 2.78 -31.88
C ASN A 228 -8.58 2.31 -33.35
N HIS A 229 -7.90 1.21 -33.68
CA HIS A 229 -8.08 0.49 -34.93
C HIS A 229 -8.99 -0.72 -34.73
N THR A 230 -9.68 -1.12 -35.79
CA THR A 230 -10.79 -2.09 -35.73
C THR A 230 -10.40 -3.48 -35.22
N THR A 231 -9.10 -3.80 -35.19
CA THR A 231 -8.58 -5.08 -34.76
C THR A 231 -8.15 -5.11 -33.29
N LEU A 232 -7.90 -3.98 -32.62
CA LEU A 232 -7.48 -3.97 -31.20
C LEU A 232 -8.70 -3.93 -30.28
N VAL A 233 -8.71 -4.81 -29.27
CA VAL A 233 -9.77 -4.88 -28.25
C VAL A 233 -9.12 -4.88 -26.88
N PHE A 234 -9.53 -3.93 -26.04
CA PHE A 234 -9.16 -3.87 -24.64
C PHE A 234 -10.17 -4.65 -23.80
N ALA A 235 -9.68 -5.54 -22.93
CA ALA A 235 -10.49 -6.33 -22.03
C ALA A 235 -10.09 -6.04 -20.58
N ASP A 236 -10.91 -5.26 -19.87
CA ASP A 236 -10.64 -4.95 -18.47
C ASP A 236 -10.98 -6.15 -17.58
N GLY A 237 -9.95 -6.92 -17.22
CA GLY A 237 -10.06 -8.06 -16.33
C GLY A 237 -9.96 -7.69 -14.86
N THR A 238 -9.76 -6.43 -14.48
CA THR A 238 -9.56 -6.04 -13.08
C THR A 238 -10.82 -6.24 -12.24
N LEU A 239 -10.64 -6.46 -10.93
CA LEU A 239 -11.75 -6.63 -9.99
C LEU A 239 -11.39 -6.10 -8.60
N GLY A 240 -12.33 -5.38 -7.98
CA GLY A 240 -12.21 -4.98 -6.58
C GLY A 240 -11.85 -6.16 -5.65
N ALA A 241 -10.82 -5.99 -4.82
CA ALA A 241 -10.33 -6.97 -3.84
C ALA A 241 -9.72 -8.28 -4.39
N ALA A 242 -9.37 -8.34 -5.68
CA ALA A 242 -8.71 -9.48 -6.29
C ALA A 242 -7.19 -9.54 -6.01
N ASP A 243 -6.81 -10.05 -4.83
CA ASP A 243 -5.40 -10.22 -4.44
C ASP A 243 -4.64 -11.12 -5.45
N PRO A 244 -3.30 -11.01 -5.54
CA PRO A 244 -2.53 -11.64 -6.62
C PRO A 244 -2.68 -13.18 -6.66
N CYS A 245 -2.85 -13.79 -5.49
CA CYS A 245 -3.07 -15.23 -5.37
C CYS A 245 -4.37 -15.74 -6.03
N MET A 246 -5.38 -14.87 -6.23
CA MET A 246 -6.62 -15.24 -6.91
C MET A 246 -6.43 -15.50 -8.41
N TRP A 247 -5.38 -14.91 -8.98
CA TRP A 247 -4.97 -15.05 -10.38
C TRP A 247 -3.93 -16.16 -10.60
N GLY A 248 -3.50 -16.83 -9.53
CA GLY A 248 -2.46 -17.87 -9.57
C GLY A 248 -2.94 -19.26 -10.01
N ALA A 249 -4.24 -19.42 -10.30
CA ALA A 249 -4.83 -20.70 -10.70
C ALA A 249 -5.56 -20.56 -12.04
N ALA A 250 -5.15 -21.35 -13.04
CA ALA A 250 -5.83 -21.36 -14.34
C ALA A 250 -7.27 -21.87 -14.23
N SER A 251 -7.56 -22.80 -13.33
CA SER A 251 -8.89 -23.36 -13.17
C SER A 251 -9.17 -23.70 -11.71
N GLY A 252 -10.45 -23.88 -11.40
CA GLY A 252 -10.89 -24.17 -10.04
C GLY A 252 -10.69 -22.99 -9.10
N VAL A 253 -10.84 -23.27 -7.81
CA VAL A 253 -10.82 -22.26 -6.75
C VAL A 253 -9.38 -21.88 -6.41
N PRO A 254 -9.03 -20.57 -6.35
CA PRO A 254 -7.67 -20.15 -6.05
C PRO A 254 -7.26 -20.45 -4.60
N PRO A 255 -5.94 -20.56 -4.30
CA PRO A 255 -5.45 -21.09 -3.03
C PRO A 255 -5.76 -20.24 -1.79
N CYS A 256 -6.03 -18.94 -1.94
CA CYS A 256 -6.05 -17.99 -0.84
C CYS A 256 -7.44 -17.47 -0.46
N LYS A 257 -8.46 -17.61 -1.32
CA LYS A 257 -9.83 -17.14 -1.05
C LYS A 257 -10.86 -18.08 -1.65
N ALA A 258 -11.15 -19.17 -0.93
CA ALA A 258 -11.96 -20.27 -1.46
C ALA A 258 -13.41 -19.92 -1.83
N ILE A 259 -13.91 -18.78 -1.35
CA ILE A 259 -15.28 -18.31 -1.59
C ILE A 259 -15.38 -17.54 -2.92
N VAL A 260 -14.25 -17.03 -3.43
CA VAL A 260 -14.22 -16.32 -4.70
C VAL A 260 -13.92 -17.33 -5.80
N GLY A 261 -14.72 -17.29 -6.88
CA GLY A 261 -14.54 -18.18 -8.02
C GLY A 261 -13.20 -17.97 -8.73
N ASN A 262 -13.00 -18.65 -9.86
CA ASN A 262 -11.80 -18.46 -10.66
C ASN A 262 -11.85 -17.12 -11.41
N GLU A 263 -10.82 -16.28 -11.27
CA GLU A 263 -10.81 -14.96 -11.91
C GLU A 263 -10.77 -15.05 -13.44
N TYR A 264 -10.07 -16.03 -14.02
CA TYR A 264 -10.08 -16.20 -15.47
C TYR A 264 -11.45 -16.69 -15.99
N ASP A 265 -12.19 -17.49 -15.23
CA ASP A 265 -13.58 -17.84 -15.58
C ASP A 265 -14.48 -16.61 -15.55
N ARG A 266 -14.33 -15.75 -14.53
CA ARG A 266 -15.03 -14.47 -14.50
C ARG A 266 -14.67 -13.61 -15.70
N VAL A 267 -13.38 -13.42 -16.01
CA VAL A 267 -12.94 -12.63 -17.17
C VAL A 267 -13.52 -13.18 -18.47
N ARG A 268 -13.49 -14.51 -18.67
CA ARG A 268 -14.12 -15.15 -19.84
C ARG A 268 -15.60 -14.79 -19.94
N ASP A 269 -16.34 -14.94 -18.85
CA ASP A 269 -17.81 -14.88 -18.87
C ASP A 269 -18.34 -13.43 -18.84
N THR A 270 -17.67 -12.54 -18.10
CA THR A 270 -18.15 -11.17 -17.83
C THR A 270 -17.41 -10.08 -18.60
N VAL A 271 -16.28 -10.39 -19.23
CA VAL A 271 -15.47 -9.40 -19.98
C VAL A 271 -15.32 -9.81 -21.43
N LEU A 272 -14.69 -10.97 -21.70
CA LEU A 272 -14.40 -11.40 -23.08
C LEU A 272 -15.67 -11.73 -23.87
N THR A 273 -16.58 -12.49 -23.27
CA THR A 273 -17.83 -12.89 -23.94
C THR A 273 -18.70 -11.68 -24.31
N PRO A 274 -18.95 -10.69 -23.42
CA PRO A 274 -19.66 -9.47 -23.79
C PRO A 274 -18.96 -8.62 -24.87
N LEU A 275 -17.62 -8.67 -24.94
CA LEU A 275 -16.84 -8.02 -25.99
C LEU A 275 -16.84 -8.79 -27.33
N GLY A 276 -17.44 -9.99 -27.37
CA GLY A 276 -17.49 -10.83 -28.56
C GLY A 276 -16.14 -11.44 -28.95
N VAL A 277 -15.23 -11.60 -27.98
CA VAL A 277 -13.89 -12.19 -28.17
C VAL A 277 -13.70 -13.42 -27.29
N THR A 278 -12.70 -14.24 -27.61
CA THR A 278 -12.39 -15.48 -26.88
C THR A 278 -11.04 -15.40 -26.19
N GLU A 279 -10.83 -16.28 -25.20
CA GLU A 279 -9.53 -16.48 -24.54
C GLU A 279 -8.39 -16.78 -25.52
N LYS A 280 -8.70 -17.38 -26.68
CA LYS A 280 -7.71 -17.68 -27.72
C LYS A 280 -7.26 -16.45 -28.51
N GLN A 281 -7.95 -15.32 -28.39
CA GLN A 281 -7.58 -14.07 -29.05
C GLN A 281 -6.72 -13.17 -28.15
N VAL A 282 -6.61 -13.49 -26.86
CA VAL A 282 -5.76 -12.78 -25.91
C VAL A 282 -4.30 -13.06 -26.22
N GLN A 283 -3.58 -11.99 -26.56
CA GLN A 283 -2.17 -12.03 -26.94
C GLN A 283 -1.29 -11.16 -26.04
N ILE A 284 -1.89 -10.21 -25.32
CA ILE A 284 -1.21 -9.27 -24.44
C ILE A 284 -1.92 -9.22 -23.10
N ALA A 285 -1.15 -9.19 -22.01
CA ALA A 285 -1.67 -8.80 -20.72
C ALA A 285 -0.87 -7.66 -20.09
N TRP A 286 -1.56 -6.78 -19.37
CA TRP A 286 -0.96 -5.86 -18.43
C TRP A 286 -1.32 -6.34 -17.03
N VAL A 287 -0.31 -6.57 -16.20
CA VAL A 287 -0.47 -7.06 -14.84
C VAL A 287 -0.05 -5.95 -13.91
N GLU A 288 -0.99 -5.48 -13.12
CA GLU A 288 -0.73 -4.72 -11.91
C GLU A 288 -1.54 -5.38 -10.81
N ASN A 289 -0.93 -5.69 -9.68
CA ASN A 289 -1.64 -6.28 -8.55
C ASN A 289 -0.83 -6.05 -7.27
N TYR A 290 -1.42 -6.30 -6.11
CA TYR A 290 -0.76 -6.23 -4.81
C TYR A 290 -1.64 -6.83 -3.72
N ASN A 291 -1.02 -7.29 -2.62
CA ASN A 291 -1.79 -7.61 -1.42
C ASN A 291 -2.23 -6.32 -0.70
N ALA A 292 -3.53 -6.24 -0.38
CA ALA A 292 -4.13 -5.14 0.38
C ALA A 292 -3.77 -5.14 1.84
N ASP A 293 -3.48 -6.27 2.46
CA ASP A 293 -3.23 -6.30 3.91
C ASP A 293 -2.09 -7.26 4.26
N PRO A 294 -0.88 -7.02 3.71
CA PRO A 294 0.26 -7.89 3.96
C PRO A 294 0.59 -7.98 5.46
N ALA A 295 0.49 -6.87 6.18
CA ALA A 295 0.73 -6.83 7.63
C ALA A 295 -0.36 -7.58 8.42
N GLY A 296 -1.64 -7.39 8.10
CA GLY A 296 -2.76 -8.09 8.75
C GLY A 296 -2.75 -9.60 8.50
N ASP A 297 -2.24 -10.03 7.35
CA ASP A 297 -2.03 -11.45 7.01
C ASP A 297 -0.79 -12.07 7.71
N GLY A 298 -0.05 -11.30 8.50
CA GLY A 298 1.14 -11.74 9.22
C GLY A 298 2.41 -11.79 8.38
N PHE A 299 2.41 -11.21 7.18
CA PHE A 299 3.61 -11.03 6.39
C PHE A 299 4.35 -9.76 6.82
N ARG A 300 5.67 -9.79 6.67
CA ARG A 300 6.58 -8.69 6.98
C ARG A 300 7.23 -8.14 5.72
N THR A 301 7.75 -6.93 5.83
CA THR A 301 8.63 -6.32 4.84
C THR A 301 9.94 -7.10 4.76
N LEU A 302 10.77 -6.78 3.76
CA LEU A 302 12.14 -7.23 3.71
C LEU A 302 12.90 -6.76 4.97
N CYS A 303 13.89 -7.53 5.37
CA CYS A 303 14.85 -7.15 6.40
C CYS A 303 16.29 -7.27 5.88
N ASP A 304 17.21 -6.56 6.53
CA ASP A 304 18.64 -6.67 6.25
C ASP A 304 19.13 -8.05 6.70
N SER A 305 19.62 -8.84 5.75
CA SER A 305 20.16 -10.19 6.00
C SER A 305 21.31 -10.25 7.02
N THR A 306 21.97 -9.13 7.30
CA THR A 306 23.02 -9.05 8.33
C THR A 306 22.46 -8.89 9.75
N ALA A 307 21.18 -8.58 9.90
CA ALA A 307 20.52 -8.47 11.19
C ALA A 307 20.24 -9.86 11.79
N ALA A 308 20.54 -10.04 13.08
CA ALA A 308 20.51 -11.33 13.77
C ALA A 308 19.15 -12.05 13.81
N ALA A 309 18.04 -11.35 13.52
CA ALA A 309 16.69 -11.90 13.47
C ALA A 309 16.07 -11.85 12.06
N CYS A 310 16.85 -11.48 11.04
CA CYS A 310 16.32 -11.39 9.69
C CYS A 310 16.14 -12.78 9.07
N SER A 311 14.93 -13.03 8.57
CA SER A 311 14.63 -14.14 7.68
C SER A 311 13.85 -13.58 6.50
N ASN A 312 14.41 -13.63 5.31
CA ASN A 312 13.68 -13.32 4.08
C ASN A 312 13.29 -14.65 3.43
N ASP A 313 12.00 -14.99 3.45
CA ASP A 313 11.49 -16.24 2.91
C ASP A 313 10.04 -16.11 2.41
N VAL A 314 9.65 -16.95 1.44
CA VAL A 314 8.32 -16.88 0.79
C VAL A 314 7.13 -17.13 1.73
N SER A 315 7.35 -17.70 2.92
CA SER A 315 6.28 -17.98 3.89
C SER A 315 5.99 -16.82 4.84
N HIS A 316 6.86 -15.81 4.88
CA HIS A 316 6.68 -14.69 5.80
C HIS A 316 7.01 -13.31 5.21
N THR A 317 7.78 -13.23 4.12
CA THR A 317 8.20 -11.96 3.52
C THR A 317 7.34 -11.63 2.32
N GLU A 318 6.70 -10.46 2.34
CA GLU A 318 5.70 -10.11 1.34
C GLU A 318 6.27 -9.99 -0.07
N ALA A 319 7.43 -9.35 -0.22
CA ALA A 319 8.07 -9.19 -1.53
C ALA A 319 8.31 -10.54 -2.22
N LEU A 320 8.75 -11.56 -1.48
CA LEU A 320 9.02 -12.90 -2.00
C LEU A 320 7.72 -13.71 -2.20
N ARG A 321 6.70 -13.51 -1.36
CA ARG A 321 5.36 -14.07 -1.60
C ARG A 321 4.77 -13.52 -2.90
N TYR A 322 4.86 -12.21 -3.11
CA TYR A 322 4.33 -11.55 -4.29
C TYR A 322 5.08 -11.96 -5.57
N GLU A 323 6.40 -12.06 -5.53
CA GLU A 323 7.22 -12.63 -6.62
C GLU A 323 6.74 -14.03 -7.03
N LYS A 324 6.56 -14.92 -6.04
CA LYS A 324 5.99 -16.27 -6.28
C LYS A 324 4.60 -16.21 -6.90
N GLN A 325 3.75 -15.29 -6.44
CA GLN A 325 2.39 -15.12 -6.96
C GLN A 325 2.40 -14.63 -8.40
N LEU A 326 3.23 -13.65 -8.75
CA LEU A 326 3.43 -13.20 -10.13
C LEU A 326 3.85 -14.38 -11.04
N GLY A 327 4.75 -15.25 -10.58
CA GLY A 327 5.12 -16.44 -11.35
C GLY A 327 3.94 -17.39 -11.59
N ASN A 328 3.08 -17.57 -10.58
CA ASN A 328 1.84 -18.34 -10.75
C ASN A 328 0.85 -17.67 -11.70
N ILE A 329 0.73 -16.35 -11.65
CA ILE A 329 -0.12 -15.56 -12.56
C ILE A 329 0.32 -15.78 -13.99
N LEU A 330 1.62 -15.64 -14.30
CA LEU A 330 2.13 -15.80 -15.67
C LEU A 330 1.85 -17.20 -16.24
N ARG A 331 2.06 -18.25 -15.46
CA ARG A 331 1.73 -19.62 -15.87
C ARG A 331 0.23 -19.83 -16.04
N ALA A 332 -0.57 -19.35 -15.09
CA ALA A 332 -2.03 -19.49 -15.15
C ALA A 332 -2.61 -18.76 -16.36
N ALA A 333 -2.13 -17.54 -16.62
CA ALA A 333 -2.49 -16.75 -17.78
C ALA A 333 -2.10 -17.46 -19.09
N GLN A 334 -0.90 -18.05 -19.18
CA GLN A 334 -0.49 -18.82 -20.37
C GLN A 334 -1.38 -20.02 -20.65
N VAL A 335 -1.80 -20.75 -19.60
CA VAL A 335 -2.73 -21.88 -19.73
C VAL A 335 -4.09 -21.42 -20.23
N ARG A 336 -4.58 -20.27 -19.74
CA ARG A 336 -5.90 -19.74 -20.09
C ARG A 336 -5.94 -19.04 -21.44
N TRP A 337 -4.88 -18.35 -21.78
CA TRP A 337 -4.73 -17.58 -23.01
C TRP A 337 -3.61 -18.21 -23.83
N PRO A 338 -3.91 -19.26 -24.61
CA PRO A 338 -2.89 -20.07 -25.28
C PRO A 338 -2.09 -19.30 -26.34
N ASN A 339 -2.58 -18.14 -26.79
CA ASN A 339 -1.89 -17.25 -27.71
C ASN A 339 -1.24 -16.04 -27.01
N LEU A 340 -1.20 -16.00 -25.68
CA LEU A 340 -0.52 -14.95 -24.92
C LEU A 340 0.98 -14.92 -25.29
N LYS A 341 1.46 -13.75 -25.72
CA LYS A 341 2.83 -13.52 -26.17
C LYS A 341 3.60 -12.64 -25.21
N GLN A 342 2.98 -11.53 -24.81
CA GLN A 342 3.62 -10.50 -24.00
C GLN A 342 2.82 -10.21 -22.74
N VAL A 343 3.54 -10.07 -21.62
CA VAL A 343 3.01 -9.54 -20.38
C VAL A 343 3.85 -8.35 -19.92
N PHE A 344 3.18 -7.24 -19.62
CA PHE A 344 3.79 -6.03 -19.10
C PHE A 344 3.45 -5.88 -17.62
N LEU A 345 4.46 -5.93 -16.76
CA LEU A 345 4.32 -5.84 -15.32
C LEU A 345 4.41 -4.38 -14.87
N SER A 346 3.37 -3.88 -14.23
CA SER A 346 3.38 -2.68 -13.42
C SER A 346 3.26 -3.05 -11.95
N VAL A 347 3.76 -2.18 -11.09
CA VAL A 347 3.58 -2.31 -9.64
C VAL A 347 2.55 -1.31 -9.20
N ARG A 348 1.90 -1.61 -8.08
CA ARG A 348 1.00 -0.68 -7.41
C ARG A 348 1.61 0.72 -7.39
N LEU A 349 0.80 1.68 -7.81
CA LEU A 349 1.06 3.10 -7.62
C LEU A 349 1.45 3.39 -6.15
N TYR A 350 2.65 3.93 -5.98
CA TYR A 350 3.21 4.38 -4.69
C TYR A 350 3.42 5.87 -4.76
N GLY A 351 2.94 6.59 -3.75
CA GLY A 351 3.25 8.00 -3.54
C GLY A 351 3.80 8.30 -2.16
N GLY A 352 3.98 7.30 -1.28
CA GLY A 352 4.50 7.51 0.07
C GLY A 352 3.52 8.26 1.00
N TYR A 353 2.23 8.23 0.71
CA TYR A 353 1.17 8.93 1.47
C TYR A 353 0.17 8.01 2.18
N ALA A 354 0.30 6.69 2.05
CA ALA A 354 -0.64 5.73 2.62
C ALA A 354 -0.80 5.97 4.13
N ASN A 355 -2.04 6.21 4.57
CA ASN A 355 -2.36 6.48 5.98
C ASN A 355 -3.32 5.43 6.58
N THR A 356 -3.53 4.34 5.85
CA THR A 356 -4.36 3.20 6.24
C THR A 356 -3.52 1.93 6.29
N ASN A 357 -4.08 0.86 6.86
CA ASN A 357 -3.47 -0.47 6.81
C ASN A 357 -3.62 -1.15 5.45
N HIS A 358 -4.21 -0.47 4.45
CA HIS A 358 -4.34 -1.02 3.11
C HIS A 358 -3.01 -0.90 2.37
N SER A 359 -2.21 -1.97 2.44
CA SER A 359 -0.90 -2.12 1.82
C SER A 359 0.00 -0.92 2.21
N PRO A 360 0.30 -0.76 3.51
CA PRO A 360 1.04 0.40 3.99
C PRO A 360 2.47 0.41 3.43
N GLU A 361 3.13 1.55 3.50
CA GLU A 361 4.54 1.60 3.14
C GLU A 361 5.40 0.81 4.15
N PRO A 362 6.48 0.12 3.71
CA PRO A 362 7.09 0.11 2.38
C PRO A 362 6.64 -1.03 1.44
N TYR A 363 5.57 -1.80 1.72
CA TYR A 363 5.21 -2.97 0.87
C TYR A 363 5.08 -2.65 -0.63
N PRO A 364 4.41 -1.55 -1.05
CA PRO A 364 4.33 -1.16 -2.46
C PRO A 364 5.67 -0.81 -3.10
N TYR A 365 6.61 -0.27 -2.32
CA TYR A 365 8.00 -0.09 -2.79
C TYR A 365 8.67 -1.45 -3.06
N GLU A 366 8.49 -2.41 -2.17
CA GLU A 366 9.11 -3.73 -2.27
C GLU A 366 8.56 -4.57 -3.44
N TYR A 367 7.33 -4.32 -3.90
CA TYR A 367 6.81 -4.94 -5.12
C TYR A 367 7.61 -4.58 -6.37
N GLY A 368 8.32 -3.44 -6.37
CA GLY A 368 9.31 -3.10 -7.40
C GLY A 368 10.41 -4.15 -7.52
N PHE A 369 10.91 -4.62 -6.38
CA PHE A 369 11.90 -5.70 -6.35
C PHE A 369 11.28 -7.05 -6.74
N SER A 370 10.06 -7.35 -6.32
CA SER A 370 9.38 -8.59 -6.72
C SER A 370 9.24 -8.73 -8.25
N SER A 371 8.80 -7.67 -8.93
CA SER A 371 8.66 -7.67 -10.40
C SER A 371 10.02 -7.74 -11.08
N LYS A 372 11.03 -7.04 -10.55
CA LYS A 372 12.42 -7.14 -11.02
C LYS A 372 12.93 -8.59 -10.94
N TRP A 373 12.85 -9.21 -9.76
CA TRP A 373 13.37 -10.55 -9.52
C TRP A 373 12.67 -11.59 -10.38
N LEU A 374 11.37 -11.44 -10.63
CA LEU A 374 10.67 -12.33 -11.55
C LEU A 374 11.17 -12.20 -13.00
N ILE A 375 11.41 -10.98 -13.48
CA ILE A 375 11.95 -10.78 -14.83
C ILE A 375 13.38 -11.35 -14.92
N GLU A 376 14.21 -11.10 -13.91
CA GLU A 376 15.56 -11.66 -13.81
C GLU A 376 15.53 -13.20 -13.77
N ALA A 377 14.61 -13.79 -13.01
CA ALA A 377 14.40 -15.23 -12.98
C ALA A 377 14.06 -15.76 -14.37
N GLN A 378 13.11 -15.15 -15.09
CA GLN A 378 12.79 -15.57 -16.46
C GLN A 378 14.02 -15.48 -17.39
N ILE A 379 14.78 -14.38 -17.33
CA ILE A 379 15.99 -14.19 -18.14
C ILE A 379 17.01 -15.30 -17.87
N LEU A 380 17.28 -15.60 -16.59
CA LEU A 380 18.24 -16.62 -16.19
C LEU A 380 17.79 -18.02 -16.64
N GLN A 381 16.50 -18.36 -16.47
CA GLN A 381 15.96 -19.64 -16.91
C GLN A 381 16.09 -19.83 -18.42
N ILE A 382 15.88 -18.78 -19.22
CA ILE A 382 16.02 -18.85 -20.68
C ILE A 382 17.49 -19.00 -21.10
N ARG A 383 18.40 -18.28 -20.45
CA ARG A 383 19.85 -18.38 -20.70
C ARG A 383 20.42 -19.74 -20.32
N SER A 384 19.86 -20.38 -19.29
CA SER A 384 20.22 -21.74 -18.91
C SER A 384 19.54 -22.80 -19.79
N GLY A 385 18.76 -22.41 -20.81
CA GLY A 385 17.98 -23.35 -21.63
C GLY A 385 16.93 -24.15 -20.83
N GLY A 386 16.47 -23.62 -19.70
CA GLY A 386 15.53 -24.28 -18.79
C GLY A 386 16.15 -25.27 -17.80
N SER A 387 17.49 -25.44 -17.78
CA SER A 387 18.15 -26.35 -16.81
C SER A 387 18.06 -25.89 -15.35
N THR A 388 17.84 -24.59 -15.14
CA THR A 388 17.66 -23.98 -13.83
C THR A 388 16.24 -23.44 -13.79
N VAL A 389 15.46 -23.85 -12.79
CA VAL A 389 14.13 -23.29 -12.51
C VAL A 389 14.25 -22.51 -11.22
N ASP A 390 13.75 -21.28 -11.21
CA ASP A 390 13.75 -20.46 -10.01
C ASP A 390 12.80 -21.06 -8.95
N PRO A 391 13.28 -21.27 -7.71
CA PRO A 391 12.48 -21.94 -6.67
C PRO A 391 11.33 -21.09 -6.12
N ILE A 392 11.35 -19.78 -6.31
CA ILE A 392 10.32 -18.85 -5.85
C ILE A 392 9.26 -18.69 -6.94
N THR A 393 9.67 -18.25 -8.13
CA THR A 393 8.74 -17.97 -9.21
C THR A 393 8.25 -19.23 -9.88
N GLY A 394 8.99 -20.34 -9.85
CA GLY A 394 8.74 -21.54 -10.66
C GLY A 394 9.17 -21.37 -12.12
N ASP A 395 8.78 -22.32 -12.99
CA ASP A 395 9.14 -22.32 -14.41
C ASP A 395 8.47 -21.16 -15.15
N LEU A 396 9.28 -20.35 -15.84
CA LEU A 396 8.89 -19.16 -16.61
C LEU A 396 9.33 -19.25 -18.08
N ASN A 397 9.66 -20.45 -18.58
CA ASN A 397 10.24 -20.62 -19.90
C ASN A 397 9.24 -20.38 -21.04
N TYR A 398 9.31 -19.19 -21.65
CA TYR A 398 8.48 -18.82 -22.79
C TYR A 398 8.80 -19.55 -24.09
N LYS A 399 10.01 -20.12 -24.26
CA LYS A 399 10.37 -20.88 -25.48
C LYS A 399 9.62 -22.20 -25.58
N ASN A 400 9.20 -22.76 -24.44
CA ASN A 400 8.42 -24.00 -24.36
C ASN A 400 6.93 -23.75 -24.07
N GLY A 401 6.49 -22.48 -24.06
CA GLY A 401 5.10 -22.11 -23.83
C GLY A 401 4.61 -22.29 -22.39
N VAL A 402 5.50 -22.30 -21.40
CA VAL A 402 5.13 -22.44 -19.97
C VAL A 402 4.57 -21.14 -19.40
N ALA A 403 5.15 -20.01 -19.80
CA ALA A 403 4.76 -18.65 -19.43
C ALA A 403 4.97 -17.73 -20.64
N PRO A 404 4.36 -16.55 -20.70
CA PRO A 404 4.62 -15.58 -21.76
C PRO A 404 5.97 -14.88 -21.55
N TRP A 405 6.46 -14.17 -22.56
CA TRP A 405 7.55 -13.21 -22.37
C TRP A 405 7.03 -12.08 -21.46
N ALA A 406 7.75 -11.80 -20.37
CA ALA A 406 7.37 -10.80 -19.38
C ALA A 406 8.44 -9.73 -19.23
N ALA A 407 8.04 -8.47 -19.25
CA ALA A 407 8.92 -7.33 -19.05
C ALA A 407 8.20 -6.21 -18.28
N TRP A 408 8.92 -5.15 -17.97
CA TRP A 408 8.33 -3.97 -17.34
C TRP A 408 7.30 -3.31 -18.25
N GLY A 409 6.12 -3.05 -17.69
CA GLY A 409 5.18 -2.06 -18.17
C GLY A 409 5.54 -0.66 -17.66
N PRO A 410 4.59 0.29 -17.67
CA PRO A 410 4.79 1.60 -17.04
C PRO A 410 5.09 1.42 -15.55
N TYR A 411 6.22 1.99 -15.09
CA TYR A 411 6.59 1.93 -13.68
C TYR A 411 5.97 3.13 -12.93
N LEU A 412 4.97 2.87 -12.09
CA LEU A 412 4.11 3.89 -11.48
C LEU A 412 4.57 4.37 -10.09
N TRP A 413 5.70 3.90 -9.59
CA TRP A 413 6.22 4.26 -8.27
C TRP A 413 6.90 5.63 -8.27
N ALA A 414 6.62 6.54 -7.33
CA ALA A 414 7.43 7.75 -7.11
C ALA A 414 7.42 8.20 -5.64
N ASP A 415 8.54 8.71 -5.13
CA ASP A 415 8.63 9.16 -3.73
C ASP A 415 7.99 10.52 -3.53
N ARG A 416 6.69 10.54 -3.22
CA ARG A 416 5.97 11.77 -2.87
C ARG A 416 6.16 12.85 -3.94
N ASP A 417 6.47 14.07 -3.50
CA ASP A 417 6.76 15.24 -4.30
C ASP A 417 8.25 15.34 -4.70
N ILE A 418 9.03 14.28 -4.54
CA ILE A 418 10.42 14.17 -5.01
C ILE A 418 10.40 13.62 -6.45
N PRO A 419 10.80 14.42 -7.46
CA PRO A 419 10.81 13.96 -8.84
C PRO A 419 11.77 12.80 -9.06
N ARG A 420 11.27 11.76 -9.73
CA ARG A 420 12.10 10.75 -10.37
C ARG A 420 13.01 11.33 -11.44
N SER A 421 13.96 10.55 -11.92
CA SER A 421 14.85 10.96 -13.03
C SER A 421 14.09 11.33 -14.32
N ASP A 422 12.90 10.77 -14.53
CA ASP A 422 12.00 11.06 -15.64
C ASP A 422 10.93 12.12 -15.32
N GLY A 423 10.99 12.72 -14.12
CA GLY A 423 10.10 13.78 -13.67
C GLY A 423 8.77 13.31 -13.09
N LEU A 424 8.52 12.00 -12.97
CA LEU A 424 7.31 11.52 -12.31
C LEU A 424 7.30 11.91 -10.82
N ILE A 425 6.17 12.45 -10.38
CA ILE A 425 5.84 12.76 -8.98
C ILE A 425 4.40 12.34 -8.70
N TRP A 426 4.11 12.10 -7.43
CA TRP A 426 2.75 12.02 -6.93
C TRP A 426 2.50 13.07 -5.85
N CYS A 427 1.42 13.82 -6.02
CA CYS A 427 1.10 14.97 -5.20
C CYS A 427 -0.07 14.69 -4.27
N ASN A 428 -0.03 15.28 -3.08
CA ASN A 428 -1.08 15.15 -2.09
C ASN A 428 -1.38 16.49 -1.40
N GLY A 429 -1.45 17.56 -2.20
CA GLY A 429 -1.86 18.90 -1.76
C GLY A 429 -0.71 19.79 -1.25
N GLN A 430 0.56 19.40 -1.46
CA GLN A 430 1.70 20.25 -1.11
C GLN A 430 1.60 21.58 -1.85
N ALA A 431 1.67 22.69 -1.10
CA ALA A 431 1.50 24.03 -1.65
C ALA A 431 2.70 24.52 -2.48
N ALA A 432 3.90 23.99 -2.20
CA ALA A 432 5.11 24.34 -2.93
C ALA A 432 5.20 23.56 -4.26
N ALA A 433 6.00 24.09 -5.19
CA ALA A 433 6.44 23.30 -6.33
C ALA A 433 7.22 22.05 -5.85
N PRO A 434 7.10 20.90 -6.54
CA PRO A 434 6.50 20.75 -7.85
C PRO A 434 4.96 20.59 -7.85
N CYS A 435 4.35 20.22 -6.72
CA CYS A 435 2.92 19.89 -6.67
C CYS A 435 1.98 21.09 -6.79
N SER A 436 2.34 22.26 -6.28
CA SER A 436 1.55 23.51 -6.45
C SER A 436 0.06 23.36 -6.09
N GLY A 437 -0.27 22.53 -5.10
CA GLY A 437 -1.64 22.23 -4.66
C GLY A 437 -2.34 21.07 -5.37
N GLU A 438 -1.69 20.38 -6.31
CA GLU A 438 -2.21 19.16 -6.93
C GLU A 438 -2.43 18.05 -5.90
N VAL A 439 -3.52 17.29 -6.08
CA VAL A 439 -3.87 16.14 -5.24
C VAL A 439 -4.17 14.98 -6.17
N ASP A 440 -3.38 13.92 -6.08
CA ASP A 440 -3.52 12.70 -6.89
C ASP A 440 -4.25 11.58 -6.15
N TYR A 441 -4.36 11.67 -4.82
CA TYR A 441 -4.94 10.61 -3.99
C TYR A 441 -6.31 10.99 -3.41
N LEU A 442 -7.07 9.96 -3.04
CA LEU A 442 -8.15 10.08 -2.07
C LEU A 442 -7.57 10.35 -0.66
N THR A 443 -8.45 10.61 0.29
CA THR A 443 -8.06 10.94 1.68
C THR A 443 -7.30 9.81 2.39
N ASP A 444 -7.36 8.58 1.88
CA ASP A 444 -6.62 7.44 2.43
C ASP A 444 -5.13 7.40 2.03
N GLY A 445 -4.71 8.25 1.08
CA GLY A 445 -3.34 8.30 0.57
C GLY A 445 -2.90 7.03 -0.15
N THR A 446 -3.83 6.12 -0.45
CA THR A 446 -3.59 4.80 -1.02
C THR A 446 -4.19 4.70 -2.41
N HIS A 447 -5.44 5.15 -2.57
CA HIS A 447 -6.17 5.09 -3.83
C HIS A 447 -6.00 6.40 -4.59
N PRO A 448 -5.71 6.36 -5.90
CA PRO A 448 -5.77 7.55 -6.73
C PRO A 448 -7.19 8.14 -6.72
N ASN A 449 -7.27 9.46 -6.82
CA ASN A 449 -8.49 10.15 -7.19
C ASN A 449 -8.56 10.30 -8.72
N ALA A 450 -9.59 10.96 -9.24
CA ALA A 450 -9.74 11.13 -10.68
C ALA A 450 -8.54 11.82 -11.38
N THR A 451 -7.81 12.72 -10.72
CA THR A 451 -6.57 13.31 -11.24
C THR A 451 -5.45 12.27 -11.29
N GLY A 452 -5.27 11.52 -10.20
CA GLY A 452 -4.30 10.42 -10.14
C GLY A 452 -4.55 9.36 -11.22
N ASP A 453 -5.81 8.95 -11.42
CA ASP A 453 -6.22 8.00 -12.45
C ASP A 453 -5.85 8.51 -13.86
N GLN A 454 -6.07 9.79 -14.15
CA GLN A 454 -5.71 10.39 -15.43
C GLN A 454 -4.20 10.41 -15.64
N LYS A 455 -3.42 10.69 -14.58
CA LYS A 455 -1.95 10.68 -14.61
C LYS A 455 -1.42 9.26 -14.85
N ALA A 456 -1.90 8.27 -14.11
CA ALA A 456 -1.55 6.86 -14.30
C ALA A 456 -1.88 6.37 -15.72
N ALA A 457 -3.10 6.64 -16.20
CA ALA A 457 -3.53 6.31 -17.55
C ALA A 457 -2.66 6.99 -18.62
N GLY A 458 -2.23 8.24 -18.39
CA GLY A 458 -1.31 8.96 -19.25
C GLY A 458 0.07 8.31 -19.32
N LEU A 459 0.60 7.82 -18.19
CA LEU A 459 1.86 7.05 -18.15
C LEU A 459 1.74 5.74 -18.94
N MET A 460 0.63 5.02 -18.77
CA MET A 460 0.34 3.81 -19.54
C MET A 460 0.27 4.10 -21.04
N MET A 461 -0.49 5.12 -21.44
CA MET A 461 -0.61 5.55 -22.83
C MET A 461 0.75 5.90 -23.42
N ASN A 462 1.56 6.69 -22.71
CA ASN A 462 2.91 7.05 -23.15
C ASN A 462 3.81 5.82 -23.30
N PHE A 463 3.74 4.87 -22.36
CA PHE A 463 4.50 3.63 -22.45
C PHE A 463 4.12 2.81 -23.69
N PHE A 464 2.83 2.50 -23.88
CA PHE A 464 2.38 1.68 -25.02
C PHE A 464 2.53 2.39 -26.37
N LEU A 465 2.52 3.72 -26.41
CA LEU A 465 2.86 4.48 -27.61
C LEU A 465 4.37 4.53 -27.87
N ALA A 466 5.23 4.61 -26.86
CA ALA A 466 6.67 4.82 -27.07
C ALA A 466 7.47 3.51 -27.12
N SER A 467 6.95 2.44 -26.53
CA SER A 467 7.69 1.19 -26.36
C SER A 467 7.95 0.48 -27.70
N PRO A 468 9.19 0.02 -27.96
CA PRO A 468 9.49 -0.75 -29.14
C PRO A 468 8.86 -2.16 -29.11
N TYR A 469 8.40 -2.61 -27.95
CA TYR A 469 7.73 -3.90 -27.77
C TYR A 469 6.24 -3.87 -28.12
N THR A 470 5.68 -2.70 -28.41
CA THR A 470 4.23 -2.51 -28.60
C THR A 470 3.87 -1.91 -29.99
N PRO A 471 4.52 -2.33 -31.10
CA PRO A 471 4.19 -1.82 -32.43
C PRO A 471 2.74 -2.12 -32.81
N TRP A 472 2.16 -3.20 -32.27
CA TRP A 472 0.75 -3.59 -32.44
C TRP A 472 -0.26 -2.63 -31.78
N PHE A 473 0.19 -1.72 -30.92
CA PHE A 473 -0.65 -0.71 -30.29
C PHE A 473 -0.93 0.50 -31.21
N LYS A 474 -0.12 0.65 -32.26
CA LYS A 474 -0.32 1.62 -33.34
C LYS A 474 -0.70 0.87 -34.64
N PRO A 475 -1.53 1.46 -35.51
CA PRO A 475 -1.94 0.85 -36.78
C PRO A 475 -0.81 0.80 -37.81
#